data_AF-A0A085LB75-F1
#
_entry.id   AF-A0A085LB75-F1
#
_cell.length_a   1.000
_cell.length_b   1.000
_cell.length_c   1.000
_cell.angle_alpha   90.00
_cell.angle_beta   90.00
_cell.angle_gamma   90.00
#
_symmetry.space_group_name_H-M   'P 1'
#
loop_
_entity.id
_entity.type
_entity.pdbx_description
1 polymer ?
#
loop_
_entity_poly.entity_id
_entity_poly.type
_entity_poly.pdbx_seq_one_letter_code
_entity_poly.pdbx_strand_id
1 'polypeptide(L)'
;MLLLFFHNYIFKTIDSEKHYKFIIKTVLARGAWEHIMWLFEYYGAKKVQEIFLEDYYTLQELPESTRKLWELVFVDEPLQEENNPVAKWRCRRLLEEDLKR
;
A
#
# COMPACT_ATOMS: atom_id res chain seq x y z
N MET A 1 -13.00 10.53 14.72
CA MET A 1 -12.92 11.36 13.49
C MET A 1 -12.26 10.52 12.39
N LEU A 2 -12.89 9.41 12.00
CA LEU A 2 -12.38 8.46 10.98
C LEU A 2 -13.41 8.23 9.85
N LEU A 3 -14.61 8.82 9.98
CA LEU A 3 -15.74 8.64 9.07
C LEU A 3 -15.46 9.04 7.61
N LEU A 4 -14.45 9.89 7.37
CA LEU A 4 -14.11 10.41 6.04
C LEU A 4 -13.37 9.40 5.14
N PHE A 5 -12.68 8.39 5.69
CA PHE A 5 -11.96 7.41 4.85
C PHE A 5 -12.73 6.12 4.58
N PHE A 6 -13.77 5.88 5.37
CA PHE A 6 -14.58 4.67 5.31
C PHE A 6 -15.95 4.96 4.70
N HIS A 7 -16.02 5.72 3.59
CA HIS A 7 -17.30 6.05 2.95
C HIS A 7 -18.11 4.80 2.52
N ASN A 8 -17.44 3.67 2.27
CA ASN A 8 -18.09 2.40 1.94
C ASN A 8 -18.35 1.49 3.15
N TYR A 9 -18.05 1.93 4.37
CA TYR A 9 -18.13 1.09 5.58
C TYR A 9 -18.88 1.77 6.72
N ILE A 10 -19.74 1.01 7.38
CA ILE A 10 -20.44 1.47 8.59
C ILE A 10 -19.40 1.50 9.72
N PHE A 11 -18.93 2.69 10.10
CA PHE A 11 -17.87 2.84 11.12
C PHE A 11 -18.22 2.16 12.45
N LYS A 12 -19.51 2.08 12.82
CA LYS A 12 -19.98 1.39 14.03
C LYS A 12 -19.73 -0.14 14.04
N THR A 13 -19.45 -0.74 12.88
CA THR A 13 -19.17 -2.18 12.77
C THR A 13 -17.69 -2.49 12.59
N ILE A 14 -16.82 -1.47 12.50
CA ILE A 14 -15.38 -1.67 12.43
C ILE A 14 -14.83 -1.71 13.86
N ASP A 15 -14.51 -2.91 14.31
CA ASP A 15 -13.64 -3.11 15.46
C ASP A 15 -12.21 -2.69 15.08
N SER A 16 -11.73 -1.60 15.69
CA SER A 16 -10.41 -1.02 15.43
C SER A 16 -9.25 -1.92 15.83
N GLU A 17 -9.46 -2.85 16.76
CA GLU A 17 -8.43 -3.80 17.17
C GLU A 17 -8.43 -5.03 16.28
N LYS A 18 -9.60 -5.51 15.87
CA LYS A 18 -9.73 -6.69 15.00
C LYS A 18 -9.38 -6.39 13.54
N HIS A 19 -9.68 -5.18 13.06
CA HIS A 19 -9.49 -4.78 11.66
C HIS A 19 -8.32 -3.82 11.44
N TYR A 20 -7.40 -3.75 12.40
CA TYR A 20 -6.25 -2.83 12.39
C TYR A 20 -5.44 -2.88 11.09
N LYS A 21 -5.22 -4.05 10.48
CA LYS A 21 -4.47 -4.18 9.21
C LYS A 21 -5.10 -3.34 8.10
N PHE A 22 -6.42 -3.42 7.96
CA PHE A 22 -7.16 -2.70 6.94
C PHE A 22 -7.18 -1.20 7.22
N ILE A 23 -7.34 -0.81 8.48
CA ILE A 23 -7.33 0.59 8.91
C ILE A 23 -5.97 1.22 8.61
N ILE A 24 -4.87 0.56 9.01
CA ILE A 24 -3.50 1.01 8.75
C ILE A 24 -3.29 1.19 7.25
N LYS A 25 -3.55 0.18 6.43
CA LYS A 25 -3.37 0.29 4.97
C LYS A 25 -4.21 1.42 4.36
N THR A 26 -5.46 1.56 4.80
CA THR A 26 -6.38 2.60 4.27
C THR A 26 -5.89 4.00 4.62
N VAL A 27 -5.46 4.22 5.87
CA VAL A 27 -4.94 5.51 6.33
C VAL A 27 -3.60 5.82 5.68
N LEU A 28 -2.70 4.85 5.52
CA LEU A 28 -1.44 5.06 4.79
C LEU A 28 -1.68 5.44 3.31
N ALA A 29 -2.72 4.86 2.68
CA ALA A 29 -3.04 5.09 1.28
C ALA A 29 -3.81 6.39 1.00
N ARG A 30 -4.71 6.78 1.91
CA ARG A 30 -5.68 7.86 1.66
C ARG A 30 -5.76 8.90 2.76
N GLY A 31 -5.20 8.63 3.93
CA GLY A 31 -5.28 9.49 5.10
C GLY A 31 -4.64 10.85 4.89
N ALA A 32 -5.26 11.89 5.44
CA ALA A 32 -4.59 13.19 5.60
C ALA A 32 -3.54 13.11 6.73
N TRP A 33 -2.68 14.13 6.81
CA TRP A 33 -1.55 14.14 7.74
C TRP A 33 -1.96 13.92 9.21
N GLU A 34 -3.06 14.50 9.65
CA GLU A 34 -3.59 14.36 11.01
C GLU A 34 -3.97 12.90 11.32
N HIS A 35 -4.47 12.18 10.32
CA HIS A 35 -4.85 10.77 10.45
C HIS A 35 -3.62 9.89 10.50
N ILE A 36 -2.56 10.25 9.77
CA ILE A 36 -1.26 9.59 9.84
C ILE A 36 -0.70 9.76 11.26
N MET A 37 -0.66 10.98 11.79
CA MET A 37 -0.21 11.21 13.17
C MET A 37 -1.01 10.39 14.18
N TRP A 38 -2.35 10.41 14.09
CA TRP A 38 -3.21 9.60 14.94
C TRP A 38 -2.92 8.09 14.80
N LEU A 39 -2.66 7.61 13.59
CA LEU A 39 -2.33 6.21 13.33
C LEU A 39 -1.08 5.77 14.11
N PHE A 40 -0.03 6.60 14.06
CA PHE A 40 1.23 6.35 14.75
C PHE A 40 1.09 6.46 16.27
N GLU A 41 0.29 7.40 16.77
CA GLU A 41 -0.01 7.53 18.20
C GLU A 41 -0.83 6.35 18.74
N TYR A 42 -1.83 5.90 17.99
CA TYR A 42 -2.78 4.88 18.44
C TYR A 42 -2.24 3.45 18.31
N TYR A 43 -1.68 3.09 17.15
CA TYR A 43 -1.17 1.74 16.91
C TYR A 43 0.32 1.59 17.21
N GLY A 44 1.07 2.69 17.27
CA GLY A 44 2.51 2.69 17.42
C GLY A 44 3.25 2.46 16.11
N ALA A 45 4.41 3.10 15.96
CA ALA A 45 5.23 3.03 14.75
C ALA A 45 5.61 1.60 14.36
N LYS A 46 5.97 0.77 15.34
CA LYS A 46 6.38 -0.62 15.10
C LYS A 46 5.28 -1.45 14.43
N LYS A 47 4.04 -1.31 14.90
CA LYS A 47 2.90 -2.06 14.36
C LYS A 47 2.52 -1.58 12.96
N VAL A 48 2.61 -0.28 12.72
CA VAL A 48 2.41 0.31 11.38
C VAL A 48 3.48 -0.20 10.40
N GLN A 49 4.74 -0.22 10.83
CA GLN A 49 5.86 -0.76 10.05
C GLN A 49 5.66 -2.24 9.73
N GLU A 50 5.33 -3.06 10.71
CA GLU A 50 5.09 -4.51 10.51
C GLU A 50 4.02 -4.76 9.43
N ILE A 51 2.90 -4.03 9.48
CA ILE A 51 1.82 -4.17 8.49
C ILE A 51 2.22 -3.64 7.12
N PHE A 52 2.99 -2.56 7.06
CA PHE A 52 3.52 -2.06 5.80
C PHE A 52 4.47 -3.08 5.16
N LEU A 53 5.42 -3.62 5.92
CA LEU A 53 6.40 -4.61 5.43
C LEU A 53 5.72 -5.91 5.02
N GLU A 54 4.72 -6.38 5.78
CA GLU A 54 3.92 -7.55 5.40
C GLU A 54 3.29 -7.34 4.02
N ASP A 55 2.68 -6.17 3.76
CA ASP A 55 2.10 -5.85 2.45
C ASP A 55 3.16 -5.70 1.34
N TYR A 56 4.27 -5.02 1.64
CA TYR A 56 5.36 -4.72 0.71
C TYR A 56 6.01 -5.98 0.13
N TYR A 57 6.24 -7.00 0.97
CA TYR A 57 6.85 -8.27 0.54
C TYR A 57 5.83 -9.32 0.06
N THR A 58 4.52 -9.04 0.13
CA THR A 58 3.48 -9.98 -0.31
C THR A 58 2.66 -9.44 -1.48
N LEU A 59 1.38 -9.16 -1.27
CA LEU A 59 0.39 -8.85 -2.31
C LEU A 59 0.51 -7.41 -2.83
N GLN A 60 1.23 -6.54 -2.11
CA GLN A 60 1.40 -5.13 -2.46
C GLN A 60 0.06 -4.44 -2.76
N GLU A 61 -0.89 -4.54 -1.83
CA GLU A 61 -2.24 -3.98 -1.97
C GLU A 61 -2.23 -2.44 -1.95
N LEU A 62 -1.20 -1.84 -1.36
CA LEU A 62 -1.04 -0.39 -1.35
C LEU A 62 -0.75 0.18 -2.75
N PRO A 63 -1.32 1.34 -3.11
CA PRO A 63 -1.00 2.03 -4.35
C PRO A 63 0.51 2.27 -4.49
N GLU A 64 1.04 2.19 -5.72
CA GLU A 64 2.49 2.31 -5.97
C GLU A 64 3.08 3.60 -5.38
N SER A 65 2.38 4.74 -5.51
CA SER A 65 2.81 6.03 -4.96
C SER A 65 2.92 6.00 -3.43
N THR A 66 1.92 5.43 -2.76
CA THR A 66 1.92 5.22 -1.32
C THR A 66 3.05 4.29 -0.91
N ARG A 67 3.23 3.18 -1.63
CA ARG A 67 4.27 2.21 -1.33
C ARG A 67 5.66 2.84 -1.40
N LYS A 68 5.96 3.56 -2.49
CA LYS A 68 7.26 4.24 -2.66
C LYS A 68 7.53 5.28 -1.58
N LEU A 69 6.51 6.00 -1.13
CA LEU A 69 6.65 6.94 -0.02
C LEU A 69 7.07 6.24 1.28
N TRP A 70 6.38 5.17 1.63
CA TRP A 70 6.61 4.47 2.91
C TRP A 70 7.81 3.52 2.87
N GLU A 71 8.20 3.07 1.68
CA GLU A 71 9.45 2.34 1.44
C GLU A 71 10.65 3.18 1.89
N LEU A 72 10.69 4.47 1.55
CA LEU A 72 11.73 5.40 2.01
C LEU A 72 11.81 5.55 3.53
N VAL A 73 10.72 5.24 4.24
CA VAL A 73 10.61 5.41 5.69
C VAL A 73 10.92 4.10 6.43
N PHE A 74 10.52 2.97 5.88
CA PHE A 74 10.50 1.69 6.61
C PHE A 74 11.43 0.61 6.08
N VAL A 75 12.00 0.80 4.88
CA VAL A 75 12.80 -0.21 4.20
C VAL A 75 14.21 0.32 4.00
N ASP A 76 15.17 -0.31 4.69
CA ASP A 76 16.59 0.03 4.53
C ASP A 76 17.14 -0.51 3.20
N GLU A 77 16.68 -1.69 2.78
CA GLU A 77 17.09 -2.37 1.55
C GLU A 77 15.87 -2.63 0.65
N PRO A 78 15.61 -1.76 -0.33
CA PRO A 78 14.44 -1.87 -1.20
C PRO A 78 14.55 -3.08 -2.14
N LEU A 79 13.39 -3.65 -2.50
CA LEU A 79 13.34 -4.69 -3.52
C LEU A 79 13.91 -4.14 -4.83
N GLN A 80 14.84 -4.87 -5.44
CA GLN A 80 15.40 -4.49 -6.73
C GLN A 80 14.28 -4.54 -7.77
N GLU A 81 13.84 -3.37 -8.24
CA GLU A 81 12.96 -3.29 -9.39
C GLU A 81 13.70 -3.90 -10.59
N GLU A 82 13.11 -4.90 -11.26
CA GLU A 82 13.55 -5.36 -12.58
C GLU A 82 13.40 -4.19 -13.56
N ASN A 83 14.44 -3.36 -13.60
CA ASN A 83 14.53 -2.22 -14.48
C ASN A 83 14.84 -2.72 -15.89
N ASN A 84 13.81 -3.23 -16.56
CA ASN A 84 13.82 -3.28 -18.02
C ASN A 84 13.10 -2.01 -18.53
N PRO A 85 13.82 -0.88 -18.70
CA PRO A 85 13.21 0.37 -19.13
C PRO A 85 12.51 0.23 -20.49
N VAL A 86 12.95 -0.74 -21.30
CA VAL A 86 12.35 -1.05 -22.60
C VAL A 86 11.02 -1.80 -22.43
N ALA A 87 10.91 -2.71 -21.45
CA ALA A 87 9.68 -3.49 -21.22
C ALA A 87 8.46 -2.62 -20.91
N LYS A 88 8.64 -1.52 -20.18
CA LYS A 88 7.57 -0.56 -19.87
C LYS A 88 6.95 0.07 -21.12
N TRP A 89 7.76 0.26 -22.17
CA TRP A 89 7.37 0.86 -23.44
C TRP A 89 7.17 -0.16 -24.56
N ARG A 90 7.29 -1.47 -24.27
CA ARG A 90 7.03 -2.50 -25.29
C ARG A 90 5.58 -2.42 -25.73
N CYS A 91 5.38 -2.37 -27.03
CA CYS A 91 4.06 -2.39 -27.64
C CYS A 91 3.36 -3.70 -27.24
N ARG A 92 2.26 -3.62 -26.49
CA ARG A 92 1.48 -4.80 -26.03
C ARG A 92 0.61 -5.42 -27.12
N ARG A 93 0.67 -4.89 -28.34
CA ARG A 93 -0.07 -5.41 -29.47
C ARG A 93 0.66 -6.65 -29.95
N LEU A 94 0.17 -7.83 -29.58
CA LEU A 94 0.62 -9.09 -30.17
C LEU A 94 0.29 -9.00 -31.67
N LEU A 95 1.33 -9.00 -32.51
CA LEU A 95 1.15 -9.28 -33.94
C LEU A 95 0.94 -10.79 -34.07
N GLU A 96 0.10 -11.22 -35.01
CA GLU A 96 -0.22 -12.65 -35.22
C GLU A 96 1.02 -13.55 -35.41
N GLU A 97 2.17 -12.95 -35.73
CA GLU A 97 3.47 -13.60 -35.86
C GLU A 97 4.03 -14.14 -34.52
N ASP A 98 3.67 -13.54 -33.38
CA ASP A 98 4.12 -13.97 -32.05
C ASP A 98 3.33 -15.17 -31.49
N LEU A 99 2.20 -15.55 -32.12
CA LEU A 99 1.37 -16.69 -31.71
C LEU A 99 1.81 -18.02 -32.34
N LYS A 100 2.83 -18.01 -33.22
CA LYS A 100 3.29 -19.20 -33.95
C LYS A 100 4.60 -19.80 -33.42
N ARG A 101 5.03 -19.47 -32.21
CA ARG A 101 6.30 -19.95 -31.63
C ARG A 101 6.11 -20.92 -30.48
#